data_AF-A0AAD9IT22-F1
#
_entry.id   AF-A0AAD9IT22-F1
#
_cell.length_a   1.000
_cell.length_b   1.000
_cell.length_c   1.000
_cell.angle_alpha   90.00
_cell.angle_beta   90.00
_cell.angle_gamma   90.00
#
_symmetry.space_group_name_H-M   'P 1'
#
loop_
_entity.id
_entity.type
_entity.pdbx_description
1 polymer ?
#
loop_
_entity_poly.entity_id
_entity_poly.type
_entity_poly.pdbx_seq_one_letter_code
_entity_poly.pdbx_strand_id
1 'polypeptide(L)'
;MFNAQGLSSIKDLPNAKGNTQVWILLLLDAPQRFKSDLSFLGGLINWTSSYNDDVVVSDIAIPYGRYHMKVESLNMSLLSTETTTVGSLLYFKRRMVAWIVSECRLPRSQSEVINQLQKLIPVDVFGP
;
A
#
# COMPACT_ATOMS: atom_id res chain seq x y z
N MET A 1 2.66 -8.62 -2.68
CA MET A 1 3.76 -7.76 -2.22
C MET A 1 4.98 -8.16 -3.03
N PHE A 2 5.37 -7.36 -4.02
CA PHE A 2 6.59 -7.63 -4.78
C PHE A 2 7.77 -7.23 -3.89
N ASN A 3 8.43 -8.24 -3.30
CA ASN A 3 9.65 -8.02 -2.54
C ASN A 3 10.78 -7.79 -3.55
N ALA A 4 11.23 -6.55 -3.67
CA ALA A 4 12.24 -6.15 -4.63
C ALA A 4 13.63 -6.08 -3.96
N GLN A 5 14.07 -7.18 -3.36
CA GLN A 5 15.46 -7.33 -2.93
C GLN A 5 16.32 -7.69 -4.15
N GLY A 6 17.44 -6.97 -4.34
CA GLY A 6 18.36 -7.20 -5.45
C GLY A 6 18.11 -6.36 -6.71
N LEU A 7 17.33 -5.28 -6.62
CA LEU A 7 17.23 -4.32 -7.72
C LEU A 7 18.55 -3.55 -7.85
N SER A 8 19.17 -3.64 -9.04
CA SER A 8 20.26 -2.77 -9.47
C SER A 8 19.85 -1.31 -9.34
N SER A 9 20.81 -0.41 -9.13
CA SER A 9 20.51 1.02 -9.24
C SER A 9 19.95 1.28 -10.63
N ILE A 10 19.07 2.27 -10.75
CA ILE A 10 18.54 2.67 -12.06
C ILE A 10 19.67 3.12 -13.02
N LYS A 11 20.82 3.51 -12.46
CA LYS A 11 22.07 3.83 -13.16
C LYS A 11 22.78 2.61 -13.75
N ASP A 12 22.46 1.41 -13.28
CA ASP A 12 23.05 0.14 -13.72
C ASP A 12 22.21 -0.51 -14.83
N LEU A 13 21.13 0.13 -15.27
CA LEU A 13 20.33 -0.34 -16.40
C LEU A 13 21.13 -0.19 -17.70
N PRO A 14 21.05 -1.18 -18.60
CA PRO A 14 21.71 -1.08 -19.89
C PRO A 14 21.10 0.04 -20.75
N ASN A 15 21.94 0.72 -21.51
CA ASN A 15 21.56 1.80 -22.41
C ASN A 15 20.77 1.32 -23.65
N ALA A 16 20.62 0.01 -23.83
CA ALA A 16 19.85 -0.60 -24.90
C ALA A 16 19.22 -1.91 -24.42
N LYS A 17 18.04 -2.21 -24.95
CA LYS A 17 17.34 -3.48 -24.72
C LYS A 17 17.29 -4.31 -25.99
N GLY A 18 17.22 -5.64 -25.84
CA GLY A 18 17.03 -6.53 -26.99
C GLY A 18 15.65 -6.31 -27.63
N ASN A 19 15.55 -6.53 -28.94
CA ASN A 19 14.31 -6.30 -29.70
C ASN A 19 13.12 -7.17 -29.24
N THR A 20 13.39 -8.26 -28.52
CA THR A 20 12.38 -9.17 -27.97
C THR A 20 11.99 -8.85 -26.53
N GLN A 21 12.66 -7.90 -25.88
CA GLN A 21 12.41 -7.55 -24.49
C GLN A 21 11.36 -6.44 -24.38
N VAL A 22 10.40 -6.67 -23.49
CA VAL A 22 9.39 -5.68 -23.10
C VAL A 22 9.72 -5.18 -21.70
N TRP A 23 9.85 -3.86 -21.56
CA TRP A 23 10.17 -3.22 -20.30
C TRP A 23 8.98 -2.39 -19.83
N ILE A 24 8.60 -2.59 -18.57
CA ILE A 24 7.46 -1.92 -17.93
C ILE A 24 8.00 -1.09 -16.77
N LEU A 25 7.71 0.20 -16.78
CA LEU A 25 8.04 1.09 -15.67
C LEU A 25 6.92 1.04 -14.63
N LEU A 26 7.24 0.60 -13.40
CA LEU A 26 6.29 0.50 -12.31
C LEU A 26 6.43 1.66 -11.32
N LEU A 27 5.38 2.46 -11.16
CA LEU A 27 5.31 3.63 -10.28
C LEU A 27 4.18 3.45 -9.25
N LEU A 28 4.52 2.91 -8.08
CA LEU A 28 3.59 2.66 -6.96
C LEU A 28 3.85 3.58 -5.77
N ASP A 29 4.58 4.67 -5.97
CA ASP A 29 4.71 5.73 -4.97
C ASP A 29 3.93 6.96 -5.42
N ALA A 30 3.44 7.74 -4.47
CA ALA A 30 2.79 9.01 -4.78
C ALA A 30 3.76 9.94 -5.54
N PRO A 31 3.31 10.69 -6.57
CA PRO A 31 4.13 11.62 -7.35
C PRO A 31 4.89 12.62 -6.49
N GLN A 32 4.33 12.99 -5.34
CA GLN A 32 4.98 13.91 -4.39
C GLN A 32 6.26 13.34 -3.77
N ARG A 33 6.37 12.01 -3.66
CA ARG A 33 7.53 11.29 -3.13
C ARG A 33 8.54 10.93 -4.20
N PHE A 34 8.13 10.87 -5.47
CA PHE A 34 8.98 10.51 -6.59
C PHE A 34 9.42 11.75 -7.39
N LYS A 35 10.69 12.13 -7.26
CA LYS A 35 11.29 13.30 -7.95
C LYS A 35 12.53 12.94 -8.76
N SER A 36 12.55 11.76 -9.36
CA SER A 36 13.68 11.33 -10.19
C SER A 36 13.47 11.78 -11.63
N ASP A 37 14.53 12.29 -12.26
CA ASP A 37 14.54 12.46 -13.71
C ASP A 37 14.51 11.08 -14.36
N LEU A 38 13.56 10.86 -15.27
CA LEU A 38 13.38 9.61 -16.00
C LEU A 38 13.77 9.73 -17.48
N SER A 39 14.33 10.89 -17.89
CA SER A 39 14.70 11.16 -19.27
C SER A 39 15.61 10.09 -19.89
N PHE A 40 16.53 9.53 -19.09
CA PHE A 40 17.46 8.48 -19.50
C PHE A 40 16.78 7.14 -19.85
N LEU A 41 15.52 6.93 -19.44
CA LEU A 41 14.72 5.77 -19.84
C LEU A 41 14.02 5.97 -21.19
N GLY A 42 14.17 7.15 -21.81
CA GLY A 42 13.57 7.49 -23.09
C GLY A 42 13.91 6.46 -24.17
N GLY A 43 12.87 5.89 -24.80
CA GLY A 43 13.01 4.86 -25.84
C GLY A 43 13.29 3.44 -25.33
N LEU A 44 13.54 3.24 -24.03
CA LEU A 44 13.74 1.92 -23.43
C LEU A 44 12.44 1.31 -22.92
N ILE A 45 11.56 2.12 -22.36
CA ILE A 45 10.30 1.68 -21.76
C ILE A 45 9.22 1.51 -22.83
N ASN A 46 8.51 0.38 -22.81
CA ASN A 46 7.36 0.15 -23.67
C ASN A 46 6.06 0.64 -23.03
N TRP A 47 5.89 0.32 -21.75
CA TRP A 47 4.65 0.56 -21.02
C TRP A 47 4.92 1.12 -19.65
N THR A 48 4.00 1.94 -19.18
CA THR A 48 3.94 2.49 -17.84
C THR A 48 2.86 1.79 -17.04
N SER A 49 3.14 1.61 -15.76
CA SER A 49 2.17 1.04 -14.84
C SER A 49 2.17 1.79 -13.52
N SER A 50 1.00 2.23 -13.09
CA SER A 50 0.82 2.99 -11.86
C SER A 50 -0.49 2.64 -11.17
N TYR A 51 -0.69 3.22 -9.99
CA TYR A 51 -1.95 3.11 -9.25
C TYR A 51 -3.11 3.89 -9.86
N ASN A 52 -2.85 4.78 -10.82
CA ASN A 52 -3.86 5.58 -11.48
C ASN A 52 -4.54 4.75 -12.59
N ASP A 53 -5.86 4.83 -12.66
CA ASP A 53 -6.69 4.19 -13.68
C ASP A 53 -6.91 5.06 -14.93
N ASP A 54 -6.43 6.30 -14.91
CA ASP A 54 -6.42 7.18 -16.08
C ASP A 54 -5.42 6.67 -17.14
N VAL A 55 -5.95 6.29 -18.30
CA VAL A 55 -5.22 5.78 -19.46
C VAL A 55 -4.24 6.83 -20.03
N VAL A 56 -4.45 8.12 -19.75
CA VAL A 56 -3.50 9.19 -20.12
C VAL A 56 -2.22 9.10 -19.27
N VAL A 57 -2.31 8.57 -18.06
CA VAL A 57 -1.22 8.56 -17.07
C VAL A 57 -0.57 7.17 -16.94
N SER A 58 -1.29 6.10 -17.30
CA SER A 58 -0.83 4.71 -17.11
C SER A 58 -1.35 3.78 -18.20
N ASP A 59 -0.44 3.07 -18.88
CA ASP A 59 -0.83 2.04 -19.86
C ASP A 59 -1.46 0.82 -19.17
N ILE A 60 -0.96 0.47 -17.98
CA ILE A 60 -1.42 -0.68 -17.19
C ILE A 60 -1.77 -0.23 -15.77
N ALA A 61 -3.05 -0.18 -15.42
CA ALA A 61 -3.50 0.19 -14.08
C ALA A 61 -3.26 -0.93 -13.05
N ILE A 62 -2.56 -0.60 -11.95
CA ILE A 62 -2.34 -1.48 -10.79
C ILE A 62 -2.83 -0.74 -9.53
N PRO A 63 -4.14 -0.79 -9.22
CA PRO A 63 -4.70 -0.08 -8.08
C PRO A 63 -4.13 -0.58 -6.75
N TYR A 64 -4.09 0.31 -5.74
CA TYR A 64 -3.70 -0.06 -4.39
C TYR A 64 -4.72 -1.00 -3.76
N GLY A 65 -4.39 -2.28 -3.77
CA GLY A 65 -5.23 -3.32 -3.17
C GLY A 65 -6.44 -3.67 -4.01
N ARG A 66 -6.95 -4.88 -3.78
CA ARG A 66 -8.23 -5.34 -4.27
C ARG A 66 -8.94 -6.01 -3.11
N TYR A 67 -10.22 -5.71 -2.94
CA TYR A 67 -11.05 -6.46 -2.00
C TYR A 67 -11.29 -7.84 -2.58
N HIS A 68 -10.81 -8.87 -1.89
CA HIS A 68 -11.11 -10.25 -2.23
C HIS A 68 -12.06 -10.80 -1.19
N MET A 69 -13.21 -11.33 -1.62
CA MET A 69 -14.01 -12.16 -0.74
C MET A 69 -13.18 -13.39 -0.36
N LYS A 70 -13.00 -13.61 0.94
CA LYS A 70 -12.38 -14.84 1.42
C LYS A 70 -13.39 -15.96 1.18
N VAL A 71 -13.09 -16.85 0.22
CA VAL A 71 -13.96 -17.97 -0.18
C VAL A 71 -13.95 -19.08 0.86
N GLU A 72 -12.93 -19.12 1.73
CA GLU A 72 -12.93 -20.00 2.89
C GLU A 72 -14.03 -19.56 3.86
N SER A 73 -14.93 -20.49 4.19
CA SER A 73 -15.74 -20.37 5.38
C SER A 73 -14.78 -20.08 6.54
N LEU A 74 -15.00 -18.97 7.24
CA LEU A 74 -14.37 -18.74 8.53
C LEU A 74 -14.57 -20.01 9.33
N ASN A 75 -13.48 -20.73 9.62
CA ASN A 75 -13.55 -21.91 10.44
C ASN A 75 -13.86 -21.43 11.86
N MET A 76 -15.16 -21.21 12.12
CA MET A 76 -15.72 -20.73 13.38
C MET A 76 -15.38 -21.66 14.55
N SER A 77 -14.86 -22.87 14.26
CA SER A 77 -14.30 -23.77 15.26
C SER A 77 -13.10 -23.20 16.01
N LEU A 78 -12.34 -22.26 15.41
CA LEU A 78 -11.28 -21.50 16.11
C LEU A 78 -11.82 -20.37 16.99
N LEU A 79 -13.09 -19.98 16.83
CA LEU A 79 -13.79 -19.06 17.74
C LEU A 79 -14.51 -19.79 18.88
N SER A 80 -14.62 -21.12 18.84
CA SER A 80 -15.50 -21.87 19.74
C SER A 80 -14.81 -22.66 20.85
N THR A 81 -13.48 -22.57 21.02
CA THR A 81 -12.78 -23.31 22.08
C THR A 81 -12.55 -22.54 23.37
N GLU A 82 -12.92 -21.27 23.45
CA GLU A 82 -13.07 -20.58 24.72
C GLU A 82 -14.46 -19.98 24.83
N THR A 83 -15.27 -20.49 25.75
CA THR A 83 -16.54 -19.91 26.22
C THR A 83 -16.33 -18.59 26.97
N THR A 84 -15.32 -17.82 26.61
CA THR A 84 -15.23 -16.40 26.93
C THR A 84 -16.18 -15.73 25.95
N THR A 85 -17.44 -15.58 26.36
CA THR A 85 -18.49 -14.89 25.57
C THR A 85 -17.86 -13.71 24.82
N VAL A 86 -18.19 -13.49 23.55
CA VAL A 86 -17.64 -12.35 22.80
C VAL A 86 -17.74 -11.03 23.59
N GLY A 87 -18.78 -10.90 24.43
CA GLY A 87 -18.93 -9.82 25.41
C GLY A 87 -17.82 -9.69 26.47
N SER A 88 -17.25 -10.78 26.99
CA SER A 88 -16.15 -10.77 27.97
C SER A 88 -14.77 -10.48 27.35
N LEU A 89 -14.50 -10.92 26.11
CA LEU A 89 -13.30 -10.50 25.37
C LEU A 89 -13.35 -9.03 24.95
N LEU A 90 -14.55 -8.50 24.68
CA LEU A 90 -14.77 -7.11 24.32
C LEU A 90 -14.93 -6.18 25.53
N TYR A 91 -15.15 -6.71 26.73
CA TYR A 91 -15.35 -5.93 27.96
C TYR A 91 -14.17 -4.98 28.26
N PHE A 92 -12.95 -5.38 27.90
CA PHE A 92 -11.74 -4.56 28.07
C PHE A 92 -11.41 -3.69 26.85
N LYS A 93 -12.09 -3.86 25.71
CA LYS A 93 -11.90 -3.02 24.52
C LYS A 93 -12.61 -1.68 24.72
N ARG A 94 -11.91 -0.75 25.38
CA ARG A 94 -12.39 0.62 25.64
C ARG A 94 -12.21 1.57 24.45
N ARG A 95 -11.44 1.17 23.44
CA ARG A 95 -11.06 2.00 22.30
C ARG A 95 -11.83 1.55 21.08
N MET A 96 -12.47 2.50 20.40
CA MET A 96 -13.46 2.22 19.34
C MET A 96 -12.81 2.09 17.96
N VAL A 97 -11.64 2.68 17.77
CA VAL A 97 -10.94 2.73 16.48
C VAL A 97 -9.47 2.38 16.69
N ALA A 98 -8.95 1.52 15.81
CA ALA A 98 -7.51 1.27 15.68
C ALA A 98 -7.02 1.91 14.37
N TRP A 99 -5.95 2.69 14.47
CA TRP A 99 -5.28 3.37 13.37
C TRP A 99 -3.90 2.76 13.19
N ILE A 100 -3.69 2.04 12.10
CA ILE A 100 -2.45 1.32 11.83
C ILE A 100 -1.70 2.04 10.71
N VAL A 101 -0.49 2.50 11.01
CA VAL A 101 0.38 3.22 10.07
C VAL A 101 1.79 2.64 10.12
N SER A 102 2.41 2.50 8.95
CA SER A 102 3.77 1.96 8.83
C SER A 102 4.83 3.03 8.53
N GLU A 103 4.41 4.27 8.33
CA GLU A 103 5.27 5.36 7.83
C GLU A 103 5.32 6.52 8.83
N CYS A 104 6.50 6.85 9.35
CA CYS A 104 6.69 7.91 10.34
C CYS A 104 6.44 9.32 9.75
N ARG A 105 6.63 9.47 8.43
CA ARG A 105 6.45 10.76 7.73
C ARG A 105 5.03 10.88 7.20
N LEU A 106 4.07 10.83 8.12
CA LEU A 106 2.70 11.17 7.79
C LEU A 106 2.68 12.61 7.24
N PRO A 107 2.07 12.84 6.07
CA PRO A 107 1.78 14.20 5.64
C PRO A 107 1.02 14.91 6.78
N ARG A 108 1.29 16.20 7.01
CA ARG A 108 0.62 16.99 8.08
C ARG A 108 -0.90 16.78 8.09
N SER A 109 -1.50 16.57 6.92
CA SER A 109 -2.92 16.29 6.74
C SER A 109 -3.41 15.00 7.40
N GLN A 110 -2.64 13.90 7.38
CA GLN A 110 -3.05 12.66 8.06
C GLN A 110 -2.94 12.79 9.58
N SER A 111 -1.88 13.44 10.08
CA SER A 111 -1.72 13.73 11.51
C SER A 111 -2.85 14.64 12.03
N GLU A 112 -3.27 15.64 11.26
CA GLU A 112 -4.40 16.52 11.57
C GLU A 112 -5.70 15.72 11.74
N VAL A 113 -5.99 14.80 10.81
CA VAL A 113 -7.19 13.95 10.88
C VAL A 113 -7.20 13.11 12.15
N ILE A 114 -6.09 12.45 12.49
CA ILE A 114 -5.97 11.65 13.72
C ILE A 114 -6.17 12.54 14.95
N ASN A 115 -5.54 13.71 14.98
CA ASN A 115 -5.65 14.65 16.09
C ASN A 115 -7.09 15.15 16.29
N GLN A 116 -7.83 15.43 15.21
CA GLN A 116 -9.24 15.81 15.32
C GLN A 116 -10.12 14.63 15.74
N LEU A 117 -9.83 13.42 15.23
CA LEU A 117 -10.57 12.22 15.56
C LEU A 117 -10.41 11.83 17.04
N GLN A 118 -9.19 11.92 17.57
CA GLN A 118 -8.87 11.63 18.97
C GLN A 118 -9.57 12.56 19.96
N LYS A 119 -10.00 13.76 19.54
CA LYS A 119 -10.81 14.66 20.38
C LYS A 119 -12.24 14.18 20.54
N LEU A 120 -12.75 13.41 19.57
CA LEU A 120 -14.15 12.97 19.52
C LEU A 120 -14.31 11.56 20.07
N ILE A 121 -13.35 10.67 19.80
CA ILE A 121 -13.42 9.26 20.17
C ILE A 121 -12.06 8.70 20.60
N PRO A 122 -12.02 7.66 21.45
CA PRO A 122 -10.76 6.99 21.79
C PRO A 122 -10.24 6.19 20.59
N VAL A 123 -9.04 6.55 20.13
CA VAL A 123 -8.32 5.90 19.02
C VAL A 123 -7.03 5.27 19.55
N ASP A 124 -6.73 4.03 19.16
CA ASP A 124 -5.42 3.38 19.34
C ASP A 124 -4.57 3.58 18.09
N VAL A 125 -3.37 4.13 18.22
CA VAL A 125 -2.45 4.35 17.09
C VAL A 125 -1.33 3.32 17.19
N PHE A 126 -1.19 2.51 16.14
CA PHE A 126 -0.15 1.50 16.00
C PHE A 126 0.77 1.88 14.86
N GLY A 127 2.03 2.10 15.18
CA GLY A 127 2.99 2.67 14.25
C GLY A 127 3.65 3.94 14.79
N PRO A 128 4.64 4.47 14.06
CA PRO A 128 5.35 5.70 14.40
C PRO A 128 4.50 6.96 14.23
#